data_AF-A0A522M4Y7-F1
#
_entry.id   AF-A0A522M4Y7-F1
#
_cell.length_a   1.000
_cell.length_b   1.000
_cell.length_c   1.000
_cell.angle_alpha   90.00
_cell.angle_beta   90.00
_cell.angle_gamma   90.00
#
_symmetry.space_group_name_H-M   'P 1'
#
loop_
_entity.id
_entity.type
_entity.pdbx_description
1 polymer ?
#
loop_
_entity_poly.entity_id
_entity_poly.type
_entity_poly.pdbx_seq_one_letter_code
_entity_poly.pdbx_strand_id
1 'polypeptide(L)'
;MERVVSGGQTGVDRAALDVAMTLGIACGGWCPRGRRAEDGPIPARYPLQETPGAAYPERTAENVRGSDATLVLTLGKPRGGTALTVGLARRAGTPVLVVDLGADAPTAAEVRAWLDLARVRTLNVAGPRESEHPGIHARATHFLLQILSPKE
;
A
#
# COMPACT_ATOMS: atom_id res chain seq x y z
N MET A 1 -12.35 1.53 8.52
CA MET A 1 -11.43 0.67 7.75
C MET A 1 -11.57 -0.74 8.28
N GLU A 2 -11.88 -1.73 7.43
CA GLU A 2 -12.02 -3.13 7.83
C GLU A 2 -10.74 -3.93 7.53
N ARG A 3 -10.07 -3.61 6.41
CA ARG A 3 -8.89 -4.34 5.95
C ARG A 3 -7.89 -3.46 5.22
N VAL A 4 -6.60 -3.72 5.43
CA VAL A 4 -5.50 -3.17 4.62
C VAL A 4 -4.84 -4.29 3.82
N VAL A 5 -4.68 -4.10 2.52
CA VAL A 5 -3.95 -5.04 1.66
C VAL A 5 -2.71 -4.39 1.06
N SER A 6 -1.65 -5.18 0.89
CA SER A 6 -0.43 -4.77 0.20
C SER A 6 0.35 -5.98 -0.31
N GLY A 7 1.40 -5.75 -1.11
CA GLY A 7 2.16 -6.84 -1.73
C GLY A 7 3.44 -7.29 -1.01
N GLY A 8 3.72 -6.75 0.17
CA GLY A 8 4.81 -7.19 1.04
C GLY A 8 6.23 -6.83 0.59
N GLN A 9 6.40 -6.02 -0.45
CA GLN A 9 7.70 -5.43 -0.79
C GLN A 9 8.26 -4.60 0.38
N THR A 10 9.57 -4.39 0.44
CA THR A 10 10.15 -3.39 1.37
C THR A 10 9.55 -2.00 1.13
N GLY A 11 9.82 -1.04 2.03
CA GLY A 11 9.29 0.31 1.91
C GLY A 11 7.81 0.37 2.25
N VAL A 12 7.02 0.98 1.37
CA VAL A 12 5.61 1.32 1.64
C VAL A 12 4.73 0.09 1.88
N ASP A 13 4.95 -0.99 1.12
CA ASP A 13 4.09 -2.17 1.22
C ASP A 13 4.16 -2.80 2.63
N ARG A 14 5.36 -2.92 3.21
CA ARG A 14 5.52 -3.40 4.58
C ARG A 14 5.07 -2.40 5.63
N ALA A 15 5.30 -1.10 5.42
CA ALA A 15 4.78 -0.07 6.34
C ALA A 15 3.26 -0.19 6.49
N ALA A 16 2.55 -0.46 5.40
CA ALA A 16 1.10 -0.68 5.43
C ALA A 16 0.69 -1.89 6.27
N LEU A 17 1.38 -3.02 6.09
CA LEU A 17 1.10 -4.23 6.86
C LEU A 17 1.46 -4.03 8.34
N ASP A 18 2.61 -3.42 8.63
CA ASP A 18 3.09 -3.16 9.99
C ASP A 18 2.10 -2.25 10.75
N VAL A 19 1.63 -1.17 10.12
CA VAL A 19 0.65 -0.27 10.73
C VAL A 19 -0.69 -0.95 10.94
N ALA A 20 -1.17 -1.73 9.98
CA ALA A 20 -2.43 -2.45 10.12
C ALA A 20 -2.38 -3.46 11.29
N MET A 21 -1.30 -4.24 11.39
CA MET A 21 -1.07 -5.15 12.53
C MET A 21 -0.99 -4.38 13.85
N THR A 22 -0.29 -3.24 13.88
CA THR A 22 -0.15 -2.40 15.09
C THR A 22 -1.50 -1.87 15.58
N LEU A 23 -2.38 -1.46 14.65
CA LEU A 23 -3.70 -0.93 14.97
C LEU A 23 -4.78 -2.02 15.15
N GLY A 24 -4.44 -3.30 15.03
CA GLY A 24 -5.39 -4.40 15.07
C GLY A 24 -6.36 -4.44 13.87
N ILE A 25 -6.04 -3.77 12.78
CA ILE A 25 -6.80 -3.81 11.52
C ILE A 25 -6.43 -5.08 10.77
N ALA A 26 -7.41 -5.81 10.24
CA ALA A 26 -7.13 -7.01 9.45
C ALA A 26 -6.22 -6.65 8.27
N CYS A 27 -5.17 -7.45 8.02
CA CYS A 27 -4.26 -7.20 6.91
C CYS A 27 -3.97 -8.44 6.07
N GLY A 28 -3.34 -8.23 4.92
CA GLY A 28 -2.87 -9.27 4.03
C GLY A 28 -2.66 -8.75 2.63
N GLY A 29 -3.01 -9.55 1.63
CA GLY A 29 -2.86 -9.20 0.22
C GLY A 29 -2.10 -10.25 -0.57
N TRP A 30 -1.85 -9.95 -1.83
CA TRP A 30 -1.19 -10.84 -2.78
C TRP A 30 0.29 -10.50 -2.90
N CYS A 31 1.15 -11.51 -2.79
CA CYS A 31 2.59 -11.41 -3.04
C CYS A 31 3.02 -12.36 -4.16
N PRO A 32 4.18 -12.16 -4.80
CA PRO A 32 4.64 -13.08 -5.83
C PRO A 32 4.89 -14.48 -5.28
N ARG A 33 4.74 -15.51 -6.13
CA ARG A 33 5.17 -16.88 -5.80
C ARG A 33 6.62 -16.90 -5.28
N GLY A 34 6.86 -17.70 -4.25
CA GLY A 34 8.08 -17.74 -3.45
C GLY A 34 8.20 -16.57 -2.47
N ARG A 35 7.11 -15.82 -2.24
CA ARG A 35 7.06 -14.63 -1.38
C ARG A 35 8.18 -13.63 -1.70
N ARG A 36 8.46 -13.35 -2.97
CA ARG A 36 9.64 -12.57 -3.36
C ARG A 36 9.52 -11.09 -2.97
N ALA A 37 10.56 -10.56 -2.32
CA ALA A 37 10.82 -9.14 -2.14
C ALA A 37 12.30 -8.84 -2.46
N GLU A 38 12.70 -7.56 -2.44
CA GLU A 38 14.07 -7.16 -2.82
C GLU A 38 15.16 -7.63 -1.83
N ASP A 39 14.78 -7.81 -0.58
CA ASP A 39 15.65 -8.23 0.53
C ASP A 39 15.52 -9.73 0.85
N GLY A 40 14.92 -10.50 -0.07
CA GLY A 40 14.68 -11.93 0.08
C GLY A 40 13.20 -12.27 0.28
N PRO A 41 12.90 -13.48 0.78
CA PRO A 41 11.52 -13.91 1.02
C PRO A 41 10.82 -13.04 2.07
N ILE A 42 9.57 -12.65 1.78
CA ILE A 42 8.73 -11.85 2.68
C ILE A 42 8.47 -12.66 3.95
N PRO A 43 8.76 -12.10 5.15
CA PRO A 43 8.59 -12.80 6.42
C PRO A 43 7.20 -13.43 6.60
N ALA A 44 7.15 -14.61 7.23
CA ALA A 44 5.92 -15.37 7.45
C ALA A 44 4.90 -14.66 8.37
N ARG A 45 5.35 -13.69 9.17
CA ARG A 45 4.46 -12.85 10.01
C ARG A 45 3.43 -12.07 9.19
N TYR A 46 3.72 -11.80 7.91
CA TYR A 46 2.80 -11.10 7.04
C TYR A 46 1.79 -12.08 6.42
N PRO A 47 0.47 -11.92 6.67
CA PRO A 47 -0.57 -12.85 6.23
C PRO A 47 -0.90 -12.65 4.73
N LEU A 48 0.08 -12.91 3.87
CA LEU A 48 0.00 -12.74 2.42
C LEU A 48 -0.26 -14.06 1.72
N GLN A 49 -1.04 -14.00 0.65
CA GLN A 49 -1.30 -15.09 -0.27
C GLN A 49 -0.38 -14.98 -1.49
N GLU A 50 0.19 -16.10 -1.94
CA GLU A 50 1.02 -16.12 -3.15
C GLU A 50 0.14 -16.15 -4.41
N THR A 51 0.49 -15.34 -5.40
CA THR A 51 -0.05 -15.47 -6.75
C THR A 51 0.50 -16.71 -7.45
N PRO A 52 -0.21 -17.27 -8.46
CA PRO A 52 0.31 -18.35 -9.29
C PRO A 52 1.66 -18.03 -9.96
N GLY A 53 1.88 -16.78 -10.41
CA GLY A 53 3.17 -16.35 -10.96
C GLY A 53 4.09 -15.67 -9.95
N ALA A 54 5.37 -15.60 -10.30
CA ALA A 54 6.41 -14.89 -9.55
C ALA A 54 6.59 -13.43 -10.01
N ALA A 55 5.73 -12.95 -10.91
CA ALA A 55 5.84 -11.65 -11.56
C ALA A 55 5.14 -10.56 -10.73
N TYR A 56 5.81 -9.44 -10.49
CA TYR A 56 5.25 -8.33 -9.72
C TYR A 56 3.96 -7.71 -10.30
N PRO A 57 3.76 -7.60 -11.63
CA PRO A 57 2.51 -7.04 -12.16
C PRO A 57 1.26 -7.83 -11.76
N GLU A 58 1.37 -9.16 -11.63
CA GLU A 58 0.24 -10.03 -11.27
C GLU A 58 -0.25 -9.74 -9.85
N ARG A 59 0.65 -9.80 -8.86
CA ARG A 59 0.31 -9.45 -7.48
C ARG A 59 -0.22 -8.02 -7.35
N THR A 60 0.32 -7.08 -8.13
CA THR A 60 -0.15 -5.68 -8.10
C THR A 60 -1.57 -5.58 -8.62
N ALA A 61 -1.91 -6.29 -9.71
CA ALA A 61 -3.25 -6.30 -10.26
C ALA A 61 -4.27 -6.94 -9.30
N GLU A 62 -3.90 -8.05 -8.64
CA GLU A 62 -4.78 -8.71 -7.66
C GLU A 62 -5.05 -7.83 -6.42
N ASN A 63 -4.02 -7.15 -5.89
CA ASN A 63 -4.21 -6.22 -4.76
C ASN A 63 -5.10 -5.02 -5.13
N VAL A 64 -4.96 -4.48 -6.35
CA VAL A 64 -5.83 -3.40 -6.84
C VAL A 64 -7.28 -3.90 -6.98
N ARG A 65 -7.49 -5.04 -7.65
CA ARG A 65 -8.82 -5.58 -7.93
C ARG A 65 -9.58 -5.99 -6.66
N GLY A 66 -8.87 -6.51 -5.67
CA GLY A 66 -9.44 -6.94 -4.39
C GLY A 66 -9.66 -5.81 -3.37
N SER A 67 -9.56 -4.55 -3.78
CA SER A 67 -9.66 -3.39 -2.89
C SER A 67 -10.73 -2.39 -3.35
N ASP A 68 -11.34 -1.68 -2.42
CA ASP A 68 -12.31 -0.62 -2.72
C ASP A 68 -11.60 0.63 -3.24
N ALA A 69 -10.35 0.85 -2.82
CA ALA A 69 -9.52 1.94 -3.27
C ALA A 69 -8.03 1.61 -3.12
N THR A 70 -7.18 2.32 -3.86
CA THR A 70 -5.73 2.24 -3.76
C THR A 70 -5.11 3.58 -3.34
N LEU A 71 -4.44 3.59 -2.20
CA LEU A 71 -3.60 4.70 -1.76
C LEU A 71 -2.14 4.43 -2.17
N VAL A 72 -1.57 5.34 -2.95
CA VAL A 72 -0.18 5.26 -3.40
C VAL A 72 0.64 6.33 -2.69
N LEU A 73 1.59 5.91 -1.85
CA LEU A 73 2.50 6.82 -1.15
C LEU A 73 3.83 6.92 -1.90
N THR A 74 4.31 8.13 -2.16
CA THR A 74 5.54 8.36 -2.94
C THR A 74 6.43 9.43 -2.33
N LEU A 75 7.63 9.60 -2.89
CA LEU A 75 8.45 10.80 -2.77
C LEU A 75 8.76 11.27 -4.19
N GLY A 76 8.09 12.33 -4.64
CA GLY A 76 8.06 12.75 -6.03
C GLY A 76 7.18 11.87 -6.92
N LYS A 77 7.38 11.98 -8.23
CA LYS A 77 6.56 11.31 -9.24
C LYS A 77 6.64 9.78 -9.14
N PRO A 78 5.51 9.04 -9.22
CA PRO A 78 5.51 7.59 -9.32
C PRO A 78 6.38 7.08 -10.48
N ARG A 79 7.19 6.05 -10.22
CA ARG A 79 8.03 5.37 -11.22
C ARG A 79 7.94 3.85 -11.07
N GLY A 80 8.38 3.10 -12.08
CA GLY A 80 8.49 1.65 -12.01
C GLY A 80 7.19 0.95 -11.55
N GLY A 81 7.32 0.08 -10.54
CA GLY A 81 6.19 -0.65 -9.96
C GLY A 81 5.10 0.27 -9.38
N THR A 82 5.47 1.40 -8.80
CA THR A 82 4.52 2.39 -8.26
C THR A 82 3.68 3.01 -9.36
N ALA A 83 4.30 3.40 -10.49
CA ALA A 83 3.57 3.93 -11.64
C ALA A 83 2.64 2.87 -12.27
N LEU A 84 3.09 1.60 -12.29
CA LEU A 84 2.26 0.48 -12.73
C LEU A 84 1.00 0.33 -11.87
N THR A 85 1.11 0.42 -10.54
CA THR A 85 -0.04 0.38 -9.62
C THR A 85 -1.07 1.46 -9.94
N VAL A 86 -0.62 2.71 -10.12
CA VAL A 86 -1.50 3.83 -10.49
C VAL A 86 -2.21 3.55 -11.82
N GLY A 87 -1.47 3.06 -12.83
CA GLY A 87 -2.03 2.71 -14.13
C GLY A 87 -3.05 1.57 -14.05
N LEU A 88 -2.79 0.54 -13.25
CA LEU A 88 -3.71 -0.58 -13.04
C LEU A 88 -5.00 -0.14 -12.35
N ALA A 89 -4.90 0.64 -11.27
CA ALA A 89 -6.07 1.16 -10.57
C ALA A 89 -6.96 2.01 -11.49
N ARG A 90 -6.35 2.93 -12.25
CA ARG A 90 -7.08 3.74 -13.25
C ARG A 90 -7.78 2.89 -14.31
N ARG A 91 -7.08 1.89 -14.86
CA ARG A 91 -7.67 0.98 -15.87
C ARG A 91 -8.79 0.11 -15.31
N ALA A 92 -8.69 -0.29 -14.05
CA ALA A 92 -9.71 -1.08 -13.37
C ALA A 92 -10.93 -0.25 -12.92
N GLY A 93 -10.84 1.08 -12.98
CA GLY A 93 -11.86 1.98 -12.40
C GLY A 93 -11.84 2.02 -10.88
N THR A 94 -10.80 1.48 -10.24
CA THR A 94 -10.62 1.53 -8.78
C THR A 94 -10.18 2.95 -8.39
N PRO A 95 -10.87 3.62 -7.44
CA PRO A 95 -10.44 4.90 -6.90
C PRO A 95 -8.96 4.85 -6.47
N VAL A 96 -8.18 5.82 -6.94
CA VAL A 96 -6.75 5.90 -6.63
C VAL A 96 -6.37 7.31 -6.19
N LEU A 97 -5.69 7.40 -5.05
CA LEU A 97 -5.11 8.63 -4.55
C LEU A 97 -3.60 8.47 -4.49
N VAL A 98 -2.86 9.40 -5.10
CA VAL A 98 -1.40 9.46 -5.01
C VAL A 98 -1.04 10.58 -4.04
N VAL A 99 -0.29 10.25 -3.01
CA VAL A 99 0.17 11.15 -1.96
C VAL A 99 1.69 11.20 -2.00
N ASP A 100 2.22 12.37 -2.32
CA ASP A 100 3.65 12.65 -2.19
C ASP A 100 3.95 13.00 -0.73
N LEU A 101 4.79 12.22 -0.06
CA LEU A 101 5.20 12.41 1.34
C LEU A 101 6.36 13.43 1.48
N GLY A 102 6.52 14.30 0.47
CA GLY A 102 7.43 15.44 0.48
C GLY A 102 6.93 16.61 1.35
N ALA A 103 7.47 17.80 1.10
CA ALA A 103 7.18 18.99 1.90
C ALA A 103 5.70 19.43 1.83
N ASP A 104 5.04 19.19 0.70
CA ASP A 104 3.66 19.61 0.43
C ASP A 104 2.68 18.42 0.48
N ALA A 105 2.94 17.46 1.37
CA ALA A 105 2.06 16.31 1.52
C ALA A 105 0.66 16.74 1.96
N PRO A 106 -0.41 16.19 1.37
CA PRO A 106 -1.77 16.42 1.88
C PRO A 106 -1.86 16.01 3.34
N THR A 107 -2.65 16.75 4.09
CA THR A 107 -2.88 16.51 5.50
C THR A 107 -3.57 15.16 5.70
N ALA A 108 -3.35 14.55 6.86
CA ALA A 108 -4.03 13.32 7.22
C ALA A 108 -5.57 13.47 7.20
N ALA A 109 -6.09 14.68 7.45
CA ALA A 109 -7.52 14.97 7.39
C ALA A 109 -8.07 14.89 5.97
N GLU A 110 -7.36 15.42 4.98
CA GLU A 110 -7.76 15.37 3.56
C GLU A 110 -7.80 13.92 3.05
N VAL A 111 -6.79 13.12 3.40
CA VAL A 111 -6.77 11.69 3.01
C VAL A 111 -7.88 10.90 3.71
N ARG A 112 -8.15 11.16 4.99
CA ARG A 112 -9.30 10.56 5.68
C ARG A 112 -10.64 10.94 5.04
N ALA A 113 -10.82 12.21 4.68
CA ALA A 113 -12.04 12.65 3.99
C ALA A 113 -12.22 11.94 2.65
N TRP A 114 -11.13 11.71 1.90
CA TRP A 114 -11.17 10.92 0.66
C TRP A 114 -11.56 9.46 0.92
N LEU A 115 -10.98 8.82 1.95
CA LEU A 115 -11.32 7.45 2.34
C LEU A 115 -12.80 7.31 2.74
N ASP A 116 -13.31 8.28 3.52
CA ASP A 116 -14.69 8.34 3.99
C ASP A 116 -15.65 8.53 2.80
N LEU A 117 -15.35 9.47 1.89
CA LEU A 117 -16.16 9.75 0.70
C LEU A 117 -16.20 8.56 -0.27
N ALA A 118 -15.09 7.87 -0.44
CA ALA A 118 -15.01 6.66 -1.27
C ALA A 118 -15.57 5.41 -0.55
N ARG A 119 -16.02 5.53 0.71
CA ARG A 119 -16.60 4.45 1.53
C ARG A 119 -15.69 3.22 1.60
N VAL A 120 -14.39 3.47 1.74
CA VAL A 120 -13.35 2.42 1.67
C VAL A 120 -13.41 1.51 2.89
N ARG A 121 -13.62 0.21 2.67
CA ARG A 121 -13.55 -0.83 3.70
C ARG A 121 -12.27 -1.64 3.58
N THR A 122 -11.86 -1.97 2.35
CA THR A 122 -10.58 -2.61 2.01
C THR A 122 -9.69 -1.63 1.25
N LEU A 123 -8.61 -1.18 1.88
CA LEU A 123 -7.64 -0.27 1.27
C LEU A 123 -6.40 -1.02 0.80
N ASN A 124 -6.10 -0.93 -0.50
CA ASN A 124 -4.78 -1.29 -1.00
C ASN A 124 -3.81 -0.13 -0.76
N VAL A 125 -2.65 -0.40 -0.17
CA VAL A 125 -1.59 0.59 0.02
C VAL A 125 -0.35 0.12 -0.73
N ALA A 126 0.20 1.01 -1.56
CA ALA A 126 1.36 0.72 -2.39
C ALA A 126 2.32 1.92 -2.46
N GLY A 127 3.57 1.65 -2.83
CA GLY A 127 4.57 2.70 -3.03
C GLY A 127 5.93 2.12 -3.42
N PRO A 128 6.98 2.95 -3.45
CA PRO A 128 8.31 2.48 -3.79
C PRO A 128 8.85 1.55 -2.69
N ARG A 129 9.76 0.69 -3.14
CA ARG A 129 10.58 -0.16 -2.28
C ARG A 129 11.67 0.65 -1.58
N GLU A 130 12.20 0.12 -0.48
CA GLU A 130 13.14 0.83 0.38
C GLU A 130 14.41 1.25 -0.38
N SER A 131 14.92 0.40 -1.28
CA SER A 131 16.11 0.73 -2.08
C SER A 131 15.92 1.90 -3.05
N GLU A 132 14.69 2.21 -3.46
CA GLU A 132 14.40 3.34 -4.36
C GLU A 132 14.34 4.66 -3.60
N HIS A 133 13.88 4.62 -2.35
CA HIS A 133 13.73 5.79 -1.49
C HIS A 133 14.05 5.40 -0.03
N PRO A 134 15.33 5.43 0.38
CA PRO A 134 15.71 5.11 1.76
C PRO A 134 14.96 5.98 2.77
N GLY A 135 14.39 5.33 3.80
CA GLY A 135 13.53 5.94 4.81
C GLY A 135 12.05 5.99 4.43
N ILE A 136 11.62 5.48 3.26
CA ILE A 136 10.22 5.53 2.86
C ILE A 136 9.33 4.67 3.76
N HIS A 137 9.81 3.52 4.25
CA HIS A 137 9.05 2.72 5.23
C HIS A 137 8.66 3.54 6.46
N ALA A 138 9.62 4.25 7.07
CA ALA A 138 9.38 5.04 8.27
C ALA A 138 8.42 6.21 8.01
N ARG A 139 8.59 6.91 6.88
CA ARG A 139 7.69 8.01 6.46
C ARG A 139 6.27 7.52 6.22
N ALA A 140 6.13 6.42 5.48
CA ALA A 140 4.83 5.81 5.22
C ALA A 140 4.19 5.33 6.53
N THR A 141 4.94 4.71 7.43
CA THR A 141 4.45 4.28 8.75
C THR A 141 3.87 5.46 9.53
N HIS A 142 4.62 6.56 9.64
CA HIS A 142 4.17 7.76 10.36
C HIS A 142 2.87 8.32 9.77
N PHE A 143 2.82 8.48 8.45
CA PHE A 143 1.64 9.01 7.77
C PHE A 143 0.42 8.07 7.89
N LEU A 144 0.64 6.76 7.74
CA LEU A 144 -0.43 5.75 7.85
C LEU A 144 -1.01 5.69 9.25
N LEU A 145 -0.18 5.80 10.31
CA LEU A 145 -0.67 5.91 11.68
C LEU A 145 -1.58 7.13 11.84
N GLN A 146 -1.23 8.27 11.24
CA GLN A 146 -2.08 9.45 11.32
C GLN A 146 -3.45 9.18 10.66
N ILE A 147 -3.50 8.61 9.45
CA ILE A 147 -4.77 8.46 8.72
C ILE A 147 -5.62 7.25 9.15
N LEU A 148 -5.02 6.20 9.71
CA LEU A 148 -5.71 4.95 10.05
C LEU A 148 -6.04 4.80 11.54
N SER A 149 -5.42 5.58 12.43
CA SER A 149 -5.77 5.53 13.85
C SER A 149 -7.23 5.97 14.06
N PRO A 150 -7.92 5.40 15.07
CA PRO A 150 -9.24 5.86 15.46
C PRO A 150 -9.24 7.37 15.72
N LYS A 151 -10.33 8.05 15.35
CA LYS A 151 -10.56 9.43 15.78
C LYS A 151 -10.77 9.38 17.30
N GLU A 152 -10.01 10.17 18.05
CA GLU A 152 -10.27 10.42 19.49
C GLU A 152 -11.66 11.03 19.68
#